data_AF-A0A9F2R773-F1
#
_entry.id   AF-A0A9F2R773-F1
#
_cell.length_a   1.000
_cell.length_b   1.000
_cell.length_c   1.000
_cell.angle_alpha   90.00
_cell.angle_beta   90.00
_cell.angle_gamma   90.00
#
_symmetry.space_group_name_H-M   'P 1'
#
loop_
_entity.id
_entity.type
_entity.pdbx_description
1 polymer ?
#
loop_
_entity_poly.entity_id
_entity_poly.type
_entity_poly.pdbx_seq_one_letter_code
_entity_poly.pdbx_strand_id
1 'polypeptide(L)'
;MSKKNQVSYVKPAEPAFLSRFKERIGYREGPTVDTKREQLPVPEEDSGSDKEDEQPQVIVLKKGDLSAEEVMKIKKEIKEVSKVTEADPEDGKIVFRKPPKRSAEEKYSGLTVTSSKKIKETKKISPNFQNSAKQVKNSSLLSFDAEESDD
;
A
#
# COMPACT_ATOMS: atom_id res chain seq x y z
N MET A 1 -7.13 29.61 25.82
CA MET A 1 -7.55 28.20 25.69
C MET A 1 -8.89 28.16 24.95
N SER A 2 -8.90 27.88 23.65
CA SER A 2 -10.14 27.85 22.86
C SER A 2 -10.94 26.59 23.21
N LYS A 3 -12.16 26.78 23.76
CA LYS A 3 -13.13 25.69 23.93
C LYS A 3 -13.53 25.22 22.52
N LYS A 4 -13.02 24.06 22.12
CA LYS A 4 -13.42 23.40 20.86
C LYS A 4 -14.92 23.12 20.94
N ASN A 5 -15.66 23.48 19.90
CA ASN A 5 -17.12 23.39 19.83
C ASN A 5 -17.60 21.94 20.09
N GLN A 6 -18.16 21.70 21.27
CA GLN A 6 -18.72 20.40 21.66
C GLN A 6 -20.13 20.27 21.08
N VAL A 7 -20.24 19.91 19.80
CA VAL A 7 -21.53 19.53 19.21
C VAL A 7 -21.69 18.02 19.35
N SER A 8 -22.75 17.58 20.03
CA SER A 8 -23.14 16.17 20.10
C SER A 8 -24.43 15.97 19.30
N TYR A 9 -24.52 14.86 18.59
CA TYR A 9 -25.71 14.46 17.84
C TYR A 9 -26.46 13.38 18.63
N VAL A 10 -27.75 13.60 18.87
CA VAL A 10 -28.65 12.60 19.46
C VAL A 10 -29.65 12.20 18.38
N LYS A 11 -29.67 10.91 18.01
CA LYS A 11 -30.65 10.37 17.07
C LYS A 11 -31.98 10.18 17.82
N PRO A 12 -33.04 10.97 17.52
CA PRO A 12 -34.33 10.78 18.16
C PRO A 12 -34.98 9.46 17.71
N ALA A 13 -35.86 8.91 18.55
CA ALA A 13 -36.62 7.72 18.20
C ALA A 13 -37.53 7.97 16.98
N GLU A 14 -37.66 6.96 16.12
CA GLU A 14 -38.54 7.07 14.96
C GLU A 14 -40.01 7.15 15.41
N PRO A 15 -40.83 8.02 14.78
CA PRO A 15 -42.24 8.13 15.11
C PRO A 15 -43.00 6.85 14.72
N ALA A 16 -44.01 6.49 15.51
CA ALA A 16 -44.78 5.25 15.36
C ALA A 16 -45.46 5.05 13.98
N PHE A 17 -45.70 6.14 13.25
CA PHE A 17 -46.20 6.07 11.87
C PHE A 17 -45.15 5.48 10.91
N LEU A 18 -43.90 5.95 10.99
CA LEU A 18 -42.82 5.49 10.11
C LEU A 18 -42.41 4.05 10.42
N SER A 19 -42.39 3.64 11.69
CA SER A 19 -42.09 2.25 12.07
C SER A 19 -43.11 1.27 11.47
N ARG A 20 -44.41 1.54 11.69
CA ARG A 20 -45.51 0.72 11.13
C ARG A 20 -45.48 0.69 9.60
N PHE A 21 -45.12 1.80 8.96
CA PHE A 21 -45.01 1.85 7.51
C PHE A 21 -43.85 0.99 7.00
N LYS A 22 -42.65 1.13 7.59
CA LYS A 22 -41.47 0.32 7.26
C LYS A 22 -41.72 -1.18 7.44
N GLU A 23 -42.41 -1.57 8.51
CA GLU A 23 -42.82 -2.96 8.76
C GLU A 23 -43.75 -3.50 7.67
N ARG A 24 -44.79 -2.73 7.30
CA ARG A 24 -45.76 -3.15 6.27
C ARG A 24 -45.15 -3.37 4.89
N ILE A 25 -44.16 -2.56 4.53
CA ILE A 25 -43.48 -2.65 3.23
C ILE A 25 -42.23 -3.55 3.26
N GLY A 26 -41.88 -4.12 4.42
CA GLY A 26 -40.69 -4.95 4.59
C GLY A 26 -39.38 -4.19 4.37
N TYR A 27 -39.33 -2.90 4.73
CA TYR A 27 -38.15 -2.06 4.55
C TYR A 27 -36.97 -2.60 5.37
N ARG A 28 -35.85 -2.86 4.69
CA ARG A 28 -34.57 -3.20 5.32
C ARG A 28 -33.66 -1.99 5.22
N GLU A 29 -33.16 -1.53 6.37
CA GLU A 29 -32.21 -0.42 6.41
C GLU A 29 -30.92 -0.85 5.67
N GLY A 30 -30.45 0.02 4.79
CA GLY A 30 -29.27 -0.26 3.97
C GLY A 30 -27.96 -0.19 4.78
N PRO A 31 -26.82 -0.51 4.15
CA PRO A 31 -25.50 -0.38 4.75
C PRO A 31 -25.31 1.04 5.30
N THR A 32 -25.15 1.15 6.61
CA THR A 32 -24.95 2.43 7.32
C THR A 32 -23.45 2.69 7.47
N VAL A 33 -23.05 3.91 7.85
CA VAL A 33 -21.64 4.23 8.12
C VAL A 33 -21.01 3.28 9.14
N ASP A 34 -21.79 2.79 10.10
CA ASP A 34 -21.34 1.82 11.12
C ASP A 34 -20.98 0.46 10.53
N THR A 35 -21.63 0.03 9.44
CA THR A 35 -21.29 -1.24 8.77
C THR A 35 -19.90 -1.20 8.12
N LYS A 36 -19.31 0.00 7.94
CA LYS A 36 -17.91 0.15 7.50
C LYS A 36 -16.91 -0.01 8.65
N ARG A 37 -17.37 0.10 9.90
CA ARG A 37 -16.54 -0.01 11.11
C ARG A 37 -16.59 -1.40 11.73
N GLU A 38 -17.54 -2.22 11.29
CA GLU A 38 -17.62 -3.62 11.67
C GLU A 38 -16.36 -4.35 11.21
N GLN A 39 -15.77 -5.14 12.12
CA GLN A 39 -14.66 -6.02 11.77
C GLN A 39 -15.21 -7.13 10.89
N LEU A 40 -14.82 -7.12 9.61
CA LEU A 40 -15.14 -8.20 8.71
C LEU A 40 -14.46 -9.48 9.21
N PRO A 41 -15.10 -10.65 9.05
CA PRO A 41 -14.44 -11.92 9.32
C PRO A 41 -13.15 -11.98 8.50
N VAL A 42 -12.08 -12.49 9.13
CA VAL A 42 -10.82 -12.74 8.43
C VAL A 42 -11.16 -13.64 7.24
N PRO A 43 -10.85 -13.21 6.00
CA PRO A 43 -11.07 -14.08 4.86
C PRO A 43 -10.30 -15.37 5.11
N GLU A 44 -10.99 -16.51 5.01
CA GLU A 44 -10.36 -17.83 5.05
C GLU A 44 -9.14 -17.80 4.12
N GLU A 45 -7.96 -18.19 4.62
CA GLU A 45 -6.68 -18.17 3.88
C GLU A 45 -6.71 -19.01 2.58
N ASP A 46 -7.83 -19.67 2.31
CA ASP A 46 -8.07 -20.61 1.24
C ASP A 46 -8.14 -19.97 -0.16
N SER A 47 -8.12 -18.63 -0.26
CA SER A 47 -8.08 -17.94 -1.56
C SER A 47 -6.67 -17.83 -2.16
N GLY A 48 -5.62 -18.30 -1.45
CA GLY A 48 -4.23 -18.13 -1.87
C GLY A 48 -3.44 -19.41 -2.12
N SER A 49 -4.00 -20.59 -1.85
CA SER A 49 -3.33 -21.86 -2.16
C SER A 49 -3.90 -22.50 -3.42
N ASP A 50 -3.07 -22.57 -4.47
CA ASP A 50 -3.37 -23.36 -5.67
C ASP A 50 -3.85 -24.76 -5.26
N LYS A 51 -5.01 -25.17 -5.80
CA LYS A 51 -5.56 -26.51 -5.56
C LYS A 51 -4.62 -27.56 -6.15
N GLU A 52 -4.72 -28.81 -5.69
CA GLU A 52 -3.89 -29.91 -6.22
C GLU A 52 -4.03 -30.06 -7.75
N ASP A 53 -5.22 -29.82 -8.28
CA ASP A 53 -5.53 -29.85 -9.73
C ASP A 53 -4.92 -28.70 -10.53
N GLU A 54 -4.55 -27.60 -9.87
CA GLU A 54 -3.99 -26.39 -10.50
C GLU A 54 -2.45 -26.41 -10.53
N GLN A 55 -1.82 -27.39 -9.86
CA GLN A 55 -0.36 -27.51 -9.81
C GLN A 55 0.21 -28.01 -11.15
N PRO A 56 1.39 -27.51 -11.58
CA PRO A 56 2.00 -27.94 -12.82
C PRO A 56 2.47 -29.39 -12.76
N GLN A 57 2.33 -30.11 -13.88
CA GLN A 57 2.91 -31.44 -14.03
C GLN A 57 4.44 -31.37 -14.01
N VAL A 58 5.08 -32.08 -13.09
CA VAL A 58 6.54 -32.20 -13.01
C VAL A 58 6.99 -33.41 -13.82
N ILE A 59 7.89 -33.20 -14.80
CA ILE A 59 8.48 -34.26 -15.64
C ILE A 59 10.00 -34.20 -15.51
N VAL A 60 10.62 -35.35 -15.20
CA VAL A 60 12.08 -35.51 -15.08
C VAL A 60 12.64 -36.03 -16.40
N LEU A 61 13.47 -35.23 -17.08
CA LEU A 61 14.07 -35.60 -18.37
C LEU A 61 15.54 -36.00 -18.22
N LYS A 62 16.26 -35.36 -17.28
CA LYS A 62 17.69 -35.52 -17.08
C LYS A 62 18.00 -35.93 -15.64
N LYS A 63 19.15 -36.60 -15.47
CA LYS A 63 19.71 -36.92 -14.14
C LYS A 63 20.17 -35.62 -13.48
N GLY A 64 19.32 -35.05 -12.63
CA GLY A 64 19.54 -33.76 -11.97
C GLY A 64 18.29 -32.89 -11.88
N ASP A 65 17.21 -33.23 -12.62
CA ASP A 65 15.93 -32.55 -12.44
C ASP A 65 15.26 -33.00 -11.13
N LEU A 66 14.53 -32.09 -10.48
CA LEU A 66 13.84 -32.37 -9.22
C LEU A 66 12.61 -33.26 -9.45
N SER A 67 12.43 -34.24 -8.58
CA SER A 67 11.23 -35.05 -8.54
C SER A 67 10.07 -34.32 -7.83
N ALA A 68 8.83 -34.72 -8.11
CA ALA A 68 7.64 -34.10 -7.52
C ALA A 68 7.69 -34.08 -5.97
N GLU A 69 8.21 -35.14 -5.36
CA GLU A 69 8.31 -35.25 -3.90
C GLU A 69 9.31 -34.25 -3.29
N GLU A 70 10.42 -34.00 -3.97
CA GLU A 70 11.44 -33.04 -3.52
C GLU A 70 10.93 -31.61 -3.64
N VAL A 71 10.24 -31.29 -4.74
CA VAL A 71 9.62 -29.96 -4.94
C VAL A 71 8.60 -29.67 -3.84
N MET A 72 7.77 -30.65 -3.47
CA MET A 72 6.79 -30.48 -2.38
C MET A 72 7.46 -30.24 -1.02
N LYS A 73 8.58 -30.91 -0.72
CA LYS A 73 9.32 -30.72 0.54
C LYS A 73 9.94 -29.32 0.59
N ILE A 74 10.63 -28.91 -0.47
CA ILE A 74 11.25 -27.57 -0.57
C ILE A 74 10.18 -26.47 -0.47
N LYS A 75 9.03 -26.63 -1.14
CA LYS A 75 7.93 -25.65 -1.08
C LYS A 75 7.35 -25.52 0.34
N LYS A 76 7.24 -26.63 1.08
CA LYS A 76 6.78 -26.63 2.48
C LYS A 76 7.79 -25.92 3.38
N GLU A 77 9.08 -26.24 3.27
CA GLU A 77 10.15 -25.59 4.05
C GLU A 77 10.20 -24.09 3.79
N ILE A 78 10.09 -23.65 2.53
CA ILE A 78 10.06 -22.22 2.18
C ILE A 78 8.81 -21.53 2.77
N LYS A 79 7.63 -22.18 2.70
CA LYS A 79 6.38 -21.65 3.27
C LYS A 79 6.42 -21.55 4.80
N GLU A 80 7.07 -22.49 5.46
CA GLU A 80 7.26 -22.46 6.92
C GLU A 80 8.24 -21.35 7.32
N VAL A 81 9.36 -21.22 6.61
CA VAL A 81 10.33 -20.13 6.86
C VAL A 81 9.70 -18.77 6.57
N SER A 82 8.93 -18.63 5.49
CA SER A 82 8.26 -17.37 5.15
C SER A 82 7.24 -16.98 6.21
N LYS A 83 6.43 -17.93 6.73
CA LYS A 83 5.50 -17.69 7.84
C LYS A 83 6.20 -17.23 9.13
N VAL A 84 7.43 -17.69 9.38
CA VAL A 84 8.23 -17.28 10.55
C VAL A 84 8.87 -15.90 10.34
N THR A 85 9.29 -15.57 9.11
CA THR A 85 9.91 -14.26 8.81
C THR A 85 8.90 -13.16 8.48
N GLU A 86 7.71 -13.51 8.04
CA GLU A 86 6.53 -12.66 7.83
C GLU A 86 5.56 -12.74 9.01
N ALA A 87 6.05 -13.09 10.20
CA ALA A 87 5.41 -12.56 11.39
C ALA A 87 5.50 -11.04 11.26
N ASP A 88 4.41 -10.43 10.79
CA ASP A 88 4.18 -9.00 10.88
C ASP A 88 4.67 -8.55 12.25
N PRO A 89 5.47 -7.47 12.35
CA PRO A 89 5.94 -7.02 13.64
C PRO A 89 4.69 -6.89 14.53
N GLU A 90 4.64 -7.64 15.65
CA GLU A 90 3.46 -7.74 16.54
C GLU A 90 2.93 -6.35 16.95
N ASP A 91 3.80 -5.35 16.84
CA ASP A 91 3.60 -3.94 17.16
C ASP A 91 2.98 -3.08 16.04
N GLY A 92 2.67 -3.65 14.86
CA GLY A 92 2.06 -2.96 13.70
C GLY A 92 2.91 -1.83 13.08
N LYS A 93 4.17 -1.69 13.52
CA LYS A 93 5.10 -0.64 13.07
C LYS A 93 5.91 -1.14 11.87
N ILE A 94 5.66 -0.57 10.70
CA ILE A 94 6.42 -0.85 9.48
C ILE A 94 7.85 -0.33 9.65
N VAL A 95 8.85 -1.23 9.63
CA VAL A 95 10.27 -0.89 9.69
C VAL A 95 10.89 -0.92 8.28
N PHE A 96 11.25 0.26 7.76
CA PHE A 96 11.93 0.35 6.47
C PHE A 96 13.43 0.02 6.61
N ARG A 97 13.84 -1.15 6.11
CA ARG A 97 15.27 -1.45 5.93
C ARG A 97 15.79 -0.76 4.67
N LYS A 98 16.89 -0.02 4.82
CA LYS A 98 17.60 0.56 3.67
C LYS A 98 18.17 -0.56 2.81
N PRO A 99 17.97 -0.55 1.49
CA PRO A 99 18.58 -1.54 0.61
C PRO A 99 20.11 -1.42 0.67
N PRO A 100 20.84 -2.54 0.53
CA PRO A 100 22.30 -2.50 0.46
C PRO A 100 22.71 -1.64 -0.73
N LYS A 101 23.76 -0.83 -0.55
CA LYS A 101 24.33 -0.04 -1.64
C LYS A 101 24.85 -1.03 -2.69
N ARG A 102 24.33 -0.96 -3.91
CA ARG A 102 24.86 -1.75 -5.05
C ARG A 102 26.36 -1.48 -5.17
N SER A 103 27.18 -2.52 -5.07
CA SER A 103 28.58 -2.44 -5.46
C SER A 103 28.63 -2.19 -6.97
N ALA A 104 29.54 -1.34 -7.42
CA ALA A 104 29.61 -0.86 -8.80
C ALA A 104 30.07 -1.92 -9.83
N GLU A 105 30.17 -3.20 -9.43
CA GLU A 105 30.81 -4.25 -10.21
C GLU A 105 29.83 -5.26 -10.81
N GLU A 106 28.56 -5.23 -10.40
CA GLU A 106 27.53 -6.11 -10.96
C GLU A 106 26.88 -5.45 -12.19
N LYS A 107 27.42 -5.76 -13.37
CA LYS A 107 26.84 -5.33 -14.65
C LYS A 107 25.51 -6.05 -14.88
N TYR A 108 24.41 -5.38 -14.57
CA TYR A 108 23.08 -5.80 -15.00
C TYR A 108 22.99 -5.73 -16.53
N SER A 109 23.22 -6.86 -17.20
CA SER A 109 23.05 -7.02 -18.65
C SER A 109 21.56 -7.21 -18.99
N GLY A 110 20.76 -6.14 -18.90
CA GLY A 110 19.35 -6.29 -19.21
C GLY A 110 18.49 -5.04 -19.39
N LEU A 111 18.93 -3.82 -19.04
CA LEU A 111 18.08 -2.64 -19.28
C LEU A 111 18.89 -1.34 -19.36
N THR A 112 19.17 -0.89 -20.58
CA THR A 112 19.73 0.44 -20.83
C THR A 112 18.61 1.48 -20.89
N VAL A 113 18.14 1.94 -19.74
CA VAL A 113 17.47 3.26 -19.63
C VAL A 113 18.42 4.17 -18.88
N THR A 114 19.29 4.84 -19.62
CA THR A 114 20.22 5.84 -19.07
C THR A 114 19.49 7.18 -18.95
N SER A 115 19.06 7.55 -17.74
CA SER A 115 18.83 8.97 -17.44
C SER A 115 20.16 9.59 -17.04
N SER A 116 20.67 10.45 -17.92
CA SER A 116 21.98 11.10 -17.83
C SER A 116 22.03 12.09 -16.67
N LYS A 117 22.33 11.65 -15.44
CA LYS A 117 22.72 12.56 -14.36
C LYS A 117 24.23 12.68 -14.30
N LYS A 118 24.72 13.77 -14.90
CA LYS A 118 26.11 14.23 -14.97
C LYS A 118 26.77 14.18 -13.58
N ILE A 119 27.72 13.26 -13.38
CA ILE A 119 28.61 13.26 -12.22
C ILE A 119 29.71 14.29 -12.50
N LYS A 120 29.75 15.35 -11.71
CA LYS A 120 30.81 16.37 -11.76
C LYS A 120 31.81 16.03 -10.66
N GLU A 121 32.96 15.48 -11.04
CA GLU A 121 34.11 15.44 -10.14
C GLU A 121 34.61 16.86 -9.88
N THR A 122 34.82 17.23 -8.61
CA THR A 122 36.11 17.74 -8.09
C THR A 122 35.94 18.45 -6.74
N LYS A 123 36.88 18.07 -5.85
CA LYS A 123 37.53 18.87 -4.79
C LYS A 123 36.78 19.16 -3.48
N LYS A 124 37.51 18.84 -2.41
CA LYS A 124 37.23 19.09 -1.00
C LYS A 124 37.20 20.59 -0.70
N ILE A 125 36.37 21.00 0.26
CA ILE A 125 36.64 21.87 1.44
C ILE A 125 35.28 22.18 2.11
N SER A 126 35.20 21.94 3.41
CA SER A 126 34.05 22.17 4.34
C SER A 126 33.89 23.66 4.71
N PRO A 127 33.03 24.02 5.68
CA PRO A 127 31.56 24.04 5.68
C PRO A 127 31.04 25.48 5.86
N ASN A 128 29.89 25.84 5.30
CA ASN A 128 29.17 27.03 5.77
C ASN A 128 27.66 26.85 5.64
N PHE A 129 27.04 26.38 6.73
CA PHE A 129 25.60 26.50 6.92
C PHE A 129 25.31 27.94 7.35
N GLN A 130 24.87 28.77 6.42
CA GLN A 130 24.10 29.97 6.74
C GLN A 130 22.80 29.93 5.92
N ASN A 131 21.75 29.47 6.57
CA ASN A 131 20.38 29.59 6.09
C ASN A 131 19.98 31.07 6.15
N SER A 132 20.09 31.77 5.02
CA SER A 132 19.39 33.04 4.81
C SER A 132 18.32 32.83 3.74
N ALA A 133 17.17 32.29 4.15
CA ALA A 133 15.98 32.22 3.31
C ALA A 133 15.51 33.66 3.01
N LYS A 134 15.90 34.20 1.86
CA LYS A 134 15.28 35.40 1.31
C LYS A 134 13.94 34.99 0.71
N GLN A 135 12.88 35.39 1.40
CA GLN A 135 11.48 35.20 1.02
C GLN A 135 11.24 35.83 -0.36
N VAL A 136 11.06 35.00 -1.40
CA VAL A 136 10.73 35.47 -2.74
C VAL A 136 9.24 35.81 -2.77
N LYS A 137 8.90 37.09 -2.82
CA LYS A 137 7.51 37.56 -2.98
C LYS A 137 7.16 37.56 -4.47
N ASN A 138 6.74 36.42 -4.99
CA ASN A 138 6.18 36.36 -6.34
C ASN A 138 4.66 36.51 -6.24
N SER A 139 4.13 37.65 -6.69
CA SER A 139 2.70 37.98 -6.65
C SER A 139 1.87 37.37 -7.78
N SER A 140 2.38 36.37 -8.49
CA SER A 140 1.61 35.62 -9.47
C SER A 140 2.24 34.22 -9.60
N LEU A 141 1.56 33.22 -9.03
CA LEU A 141 1.94 31.80 -9.10
C LEU A 141 0.89 30.95 -9.81
N LEU A 142 -0.15 31.59 -10.37
CA LEU A 142 -1.21 30.94 -11.13
C LEU A 142 -1.71 31.93 -12.19
N SER A 143 -1.21 31.83 -13.41
CA SER A 143 -1.86 32.40 -14.60
C SER A 143 -2.63 31.26 -15.28
N PHE A 144 -3.83 30.98 -14.78
CA PHE A 144 -4.81 30.20 -15.53
C PHE A 144 -5.61 31.18 -16.39
N ASP A 145 -5.66 30.89 -17.70
CA ASP A 145 -6.54 31.49 -18.70
C ASP A 145 -6.63 33.02 -18.71
N ALA A 146 -5.72 33.62 -19.46
CA ALA A 146 -5.94 34.92 -20.09
C ALA A 146 -6.27 34.69 -21.58
N GLU A 147 -7.31 33.92 -21.88
CA GLU A 147 -7.98 33.97 -23.19
C GLU A 147 -9.47 33.59 -23.05
N GLU A 148 -10.26 34.21 -23.92
CA GLU A 148 -11.69 33.98 -24.18
C GLU A 148 -12.70 34.75 -23.32
N SER A 149 -12.69 36.06 -23.51
CA SER A 149 -13.95 36.81 -23.60
C SER A 149 -13.93 37.59 -24.92
N ASP A 150 -14.27 36.89 -26.01
CA ASP A 150 -14.74 37.48 -27.27
C ASP A 150 -16.29 37.41 -27.27
N ASP A 151 -16.88 38.59 -27.50
CA ASP A 151 -18.30 38.98 -27.65
C ASP A 151 -19.24 38.96 -26.41
#